data_AF-A0A9W8LXH0-F1
#
_entry.id   AF-A0A9W8LXH0-F1
#
_cell.length_a   1.000
_cell.length_b   1.000
_cell.length_c   1.000
_cell.angle_alpha   90.00
_cell.angle_beta   90.00
_cell.angle_gamma   90.00
#
_symmetry.space_group_name_H-M   'P 1'
#
loop_
_entity.id
_entity.type
_entity.pdbx_description
1 polymer ?
#
loop_
_entity_poly.entity_id
_entity_poly.type
_entity_poly.pdbx_seq_one_letter_code
_entity_poly.pdbx_strand_id
1 'polypeptide(L)'
;MASKNETAKAKAIADQLRQQLFIGVEATTAQENAVKANSSGQPPRRERLLNVVSVMERDSSKSSGSAKPRLLCITVKRNRKLRLHKVKMNNKMAEISKTWGVDDIKAIEFKEPTRFSLHLNHKYDFTATDAVLVEGFVQMLAGFCNKYA
;
A
#
# COMPACT_ATOMS: atom_id res chain seq x y z
N MET A 1 -11.40 -12.57 -14.14
CA MET A 1 -10.43 -13.52 -13.57
C MET A 1 -9.10 -12.80 -13.44
N ALA A 2 -8.55 -12.64 -12.23
CA ALA A 2 -7.18 -12.15 -12.07
C ALA A 2 -6.25 -13.08 -12.85
N SER A 3 -5.28 -12.52 -13.59
CA SER A 3 -4.31 -13.41 -14.23
C SER A 3 -3.44 -14.06 -13.16
N LYS A 4 -3.16 -15.37 -13.28
CA LYS A 4 -2.28 -16.10 -12.34
C LYS A 4 -0.93 -15.38 -12.17
N ASN A 5 -0.48 -14.68 -13.22
CA ASN A 5 0.75 -13.91 -13.23
C ASN A 5 0.68 -12.67 -12.32
N GLU A 6 -0.38 -11.87 -12.38
CA GLU A 6 -0.52 -10.66 -11.54
C GLU A 6 -0.64 -11.02 -10.05
N THR A 7 -1.30 -12.13 -9.73
CA THR A 7 -1.39 -12.63 -8.35
C THR A 7 -0.01 -13.07 -7.82
N ALA A 8 0.78 -13.77 -8.64
CA ALA A 8 2.14 -14.18 -8.29
C ALA A 8 3.06 -12.97 -8.06
N LYS A 9 2.94 -11.93 -8.91
CA LYS A 9 3.67 -10.66 -8.74
C LYS A 9 3.28 -9.96 -7.45
N ALA A 10 1.99 -9.85 -7.15
CA ALA A 10 1.51 -9.24 -5.91
C ALA A 10 2.04 -9.97 -4.67
N LYS A 11 2.10 -11.30 -4.70
CA LYS A 11 2.70 -12.11 -3.64
C LYS A 11 4.21 -11.84 -3.47
N ALA A 12 4.97 -11.84 -4.57
CA ALA A 12 6.40 -11.55 -4.54
C ALA A 12 6.69 -10.15 -3.98
N ILE A 13 5.88 -9.15 -4.37
CA ILE A 13 5.96 -7.79 -3.82
C ILE A 13 5.65 -7.80 -2.32
N ALA A 14 4.60 -8.49 -1.88
CA ALA A 14 4.25 -8.57 -0.47
C ALA A 14 5.37 -9.19 0.38
N ASP A 15 6.04 -10.23 -0.13
CA ASP A 15 7.16 -10.88 0.54
C ASP A 15 8.38 -9.96 0.62
N GLN A 16 8.70 -9.24 -0.47
CA GLN A 16 9.75 -8.22 -0.47
C GLN A 16 9.46 -7.11 0.56
N LEU A 17 8.22 -6.63 0.63
CA LEU A 17 7.82 -5.59 1.59
C LEU A 17 7.90 -6.06 3.05
N ARG A 18 7.61 -7.33 3.33
CA ARG A 18 7.79 -7.91 4.68
C ARG A 18 9.25 -8.01 5.09
N GLN A 19 10.13 -8.26 4.13
CA GLN A 19 11.58 -8.34 4.35
C GLN A 19 12.27 -6.98 4.48
N GLN A 20 11.64 -5.90 3.99
CA GLN A 20 12.26 -4.56 3.96
C GLN A 20 11.57 -3.54 4.86
N LEU A 21 10.24 -3.57 4.96
CA LEU A 21 9.44 -2.50 5.58
C LEU A 21 8.51 -2.98 6.70
N PHE A 22 7.84 -4.13 6.57
CA PHE A 22 6.74 -4.53 7.47
C PHE A 22 7.03 -5.87 8.15
N ILE A 23 7.83 -5.83 9.22
CA ILE A 23 8.41 -7.02 9.87
C ILE A 23 7.42 -7.79 10.76
N GLY A 24 6.19 -7.31 10.90
CA GLY A 24 5.17 -7.91 11.76
C GLY A 24 5.16 -7.33 13.18
N VAL A 25 4.03 -7.53 13.85
CA VAL A 25 3.76 -6.95 15.19
C VAL A 25 4.49 -7.68 16.31
N GLU A 26 4.86 -8.94 16.09
CA GLU A 26 5.59 -9.81 17.03
C GLU A 26 7.10 -9.84 16.76
N ALA A 27 7.60 -8.95 15.88
CA ALA A 27 9.00 -8.98 15.49
C ALA A 27 9.93 -8.69 16.69
N THR A 28 10.99 -9.49 16.80
CA THR A 28 12.02 -9.31 17.82
C THR A 28 13.00 -8.21 17.42
N THR A 29 13.75 -7.68 18.39
CA THR A 29 14.81 -6.69 18.12
C THR A 29 15.90 -7.25 17.19
N ALA A 30 16.18 -8.57 17.26
CA ALA A 30 17.11 -9.23 16.36
C ALA A 30 16.62 -9.22 14.90
N GLN A 31 15.34 -9.52 14.67
CA GLN A 31 14.72 -9.45 13.34
C GLN A 31 14.68 -8.01 12.82
N GLU A 32 14.40 -7.05 13.69
CA GLU A 32 14.42 -5.63 13.34
C GLU A 32 15.81 -5.17 12.87
N ASN A 33 16.87 -5.60 13.55
CA ASN A 33 18.25 -5.26 13.20
C ASN A 33 18.69 -5.94 11.89
N ALA A 34 18.29 -7.20 11.65
CA ALA A 34 18.56 -7.89 10.39
C ALA A 34 17.92 -7.19 9.19
N VAL A 35 16.71 -6.64 9.36
CA VAL A 35 16.01 -5.93 8.28
C VAL A 35 16.53 -4.52 8.06
N LYS A 36 17.02 -3.83 9.11
CA LYS A 36 17.66 -2.50 8.97
C LYS A 36 18.78 -2.52 7.92
N ALA A 37 19.58 -3.58 7.85
CA ALA A 37 20.65 -3.73 6.86
C ALA A 37 20.15 -3.79 5.40
N ASN A 38 18.90 -4.21 5.19
CA ASN A 38 18.29 -4.38 3.86
C ASN A 38 17.28 -3.27 3.51
N SER A 39 17.11 -2.29 4.41
CA SER A 39 16.17 -1.18 4.26
C SER A 39 16.85 0.02 3.60
N SER A 40 16.08 0.89 2.96
CA SER A 40 16.53 2.14 2.31
C SER A 40 16.94 3.25 3.31
N GLY A 41 17.48 2.87 4.48
CA GLY A 41 17.78 3.78 5.58
C GLY A 41 16.58 4.14 6.46
N GLN A 42 15.37 3.69 6.10
CA GLN A 42 14.18 3.81 6.94
C GLN A 42 14.08 2.62 7.91
N PRO A 43 13.84 2.85 9.21
CA PRO A 43 13.68 1.73 10.14
C PRO A 43 12.43 0.91 9.77
N PRO A 44 12.53 -0.43 9.82
CA PRO A 44 11.38 -1.29 9.56
C PRO A 44 10.26 -1.02 10.57
N ARG A 45 9.03 -1.18 10.11
CA ARG A 45 7.80 -0.96 10.87
C ARG A 45 7.34 -2.28 11.50
N ARG A 46 7.08 -2.25 12.81
CA ARG A 46 6.41 -3.34 13.54
C ARG A 46 4.92 -3.37 13.24
N GLU A 47 4.62 -3.65 11.98
CA GLU A 47 3.29 -3.65 11.41
C GLU A 47 3.13 -4.90 10.56
N ARG A 48 1.95 -5.50 10.58
CA ARG A 48 1.61 -6.65 9.74
C ARG A 48 0.99 -6.15 8.44
N LEU A 49 1.59 -6.50 7.30
CA LEU A 49 1.03 -6.25 5.97
C LEU A 49 -0.20 -7.13 5.74
N LEU A 50 -1.35 -6.49 5.51
CA LEU A 50 -2.64 -7.15 5.26
C LEU A 50 -2.91 -7.30 3.77
N ASN A 51 -2.65 -6.25 2.98
CA ASN A 51 -2.87 -6.27 1.54
C ASN A 51 -1.97 -5.26 0.83
N VAL A 52 -1.70 -5.49 -0.45
CA VAL A 52 -0.89 -4.62 -1.31
C VAL A 52 -1.46 -4.59 -2.73
N VAL A 53 -1.46 -3.42 -3.35
CA VAL A 53 -1.78 -3.26 -4.77
C VAL A 53 -0.77 -2.35 -5.46
N SER A 54 -0.36 -2.74 -6.66
CA SER A 54 0.48 -1.91 -7.55
C SER A 54 -0.38 -0.93 -8.31
N VAL A 55 0.00 0.36 -8.28
CA VAL A 55 -0.76 1.43 -8.92
C VAL A 55 0.15 2.42 -9.62
N MET A 56 -0.41 3.11 -10.59
CA MET A 56 0.11 4.31 -11.23
C MET A 56 -0.63 5.50 -10.64
N GLU A 57 0.08 6.35 -9.92
CA GLU A 57 -0.42 7.59 -9.36
C GLU A 57 -0.35 8.70 -10.42
N ARG A 58 -1.47 9.37 -10.71
CA ARG A 58 -1.48 10.60 -11.51
C ARG A 58 -1.64 11.81 -10.59
N ASP A 59 -0.96 12.89 -10.95
CA ASP A 59 -1.13 14.16 -10.25
C ASP A 59 -2.51 14.73 -10.61
N SER A 60 -3.39 14.88 -9.62
CA SER A 60 -4.74 15.41 -9.82
C SER A 60 -4.74 16.88 -10.28
N SER A 61 -3.62 17.59 -10.13
CA SER A 61 -3.46 18.99 -10.54
C SER A 61 -2.98 19.18 -11.98
N LYS A 62 -2.52 18.13 -12.67
CA LYS A 62 -1.93 18.24 -14.02
C LYS A 62 -2.54 17.22 -14.98
N SER A 63 -3.29 17.70 -15.96
CA SER A 63 -3.91 16.88 -17.01
C SER A 63 -2.90 16.09 -17.86
N SER A 64 -1.62 16.49 -17.88
CA SER A 64 -0.52 15.87 -18.63
C SER A 64 0.62 15.31 -17.77
N GLY A 65 0.43 15.18 -16.45
CA GLY A 65 1.48 14.70 -15.54
C GLY A 65 1.88 13.24 -15.81
N SER A 66 3.18 12.94 -15.75
CA SER A 66 3.67 11.57 -15.88
C SER A 66 3.16 10.69 -14.73
N ALA A 67 2.59 9.53 -15.08
CA ALA A 67 2.08 8.58 -14.11
C ALA A 67 3.25 7.93 -13.35
N LYS A 68 3.19 7.93 -12.02
CA LYS A 68 4.28 7.46 -11.17
C LYS A 68 3.94 6.08 -10.58
N PRO A 69 4.78 5.05 -10.77
CA PRO A 69 4.53 3.74 -10.18
C PRO A 69 4.66 3.81 -8.65
N ARG A 70 3.68 3.26 -7.95
CA ARG A 70 3.59 3.19 -6.49
C ARG A 70 2.99 1.86 -6.06
N LEU A 71 3.18 1.54 -4.80
CA LEU A 71 2.43 0.48 -4.12
C LEU A 71 1.58 1.13 -3.03
N LEU A 72 0.35 0.66 -2.88
CA LEU A 72 -0.50 0.98 -1.74
C LEU A 72 -0.56 -0.25 -0.83
N CYS A 73 -0.24 -0.06 0.44
CA CYS A 73 -0.14 -1.13 1.42
C CYS A 73 -1.09 -0.86 2.59
N ILE A 74 -1.94 -1.81 2.93
CA ILE A 74 -2.76 -1.78 4.15
C ILE A 74 -2.02 -2.57 5.22
N THR A 75 -1.78 -1.95 6.37
CA THR A 75 -1.08 -2.58 7.49
C THR A 75 -1.84 -2.41 8.79
N VAL A 76 -1.48 -3.21 9.79
CA VAL A 76 -2.02 -3.12 11.15
C VAL A 76 -0.91 -3.13 12.19
N LYS A 77 -1.01 -2.22 13.17
CA LYS A 77 -0.14 -2.16 14.35
C LYS A 77 -0.58 -3.14 15.44
N ARG A 78 0.29 -3.38 16.44
CA ARG A 78 -0.03 -4.22 17.61
C ARG A 78 -1.29 -3.76 18.35
N ASN A 79 -1.51 -2.45 18.44
CA ASN A 79 -2.72 -1.86 19.04
C ASN A 79 -3.95 -1.88 18.11
N ARG A 80 -3.94 -2.69 17.05
CA ARG A 80 -4.99 -2.81 16.03
C ARG A 80 -5.23 -1.53 15.20
N LYS A 81 -4.42 -0.48 15.36
CA LYS A 81 -4.54 0.71 14.50
C LYS A 81 -4.11 0.36 13.07
N LEU A 82 -5.03 0.59 12.12
CA LEU A 82 -4.79 0.38 10.70
C LEU A 82 -4.10 1.58 10.07
N ARG A 83 -3.26 1.32 9.06
CA ARG A 83 -2.56 2.34 8.29
C ARG A 83 -2.62 2.02 6.80
N LEU A 84 -2.64 3.09 6.00
CA LEU A 84 -2.42 3.04 4.56
C LEU A 84 -1.05 3.66 4.26
N HIS A 85 -0.16 2.90 3.62
CA HIS A 85 1.15 3.39 3.19
C HIS A 85 1.20 3.50 1.67
N LYS A 86 1.77 4.59 1.18
CA LYS A 86 2.22 4.75 -0.20
C LYS A 86 3.71 4.48 -0.27
N VAL A 87 4.09 3.43 -0.97
CA VAL A 87 5.47 2.97 -1.11
C VAL A 87 5.98 3.24 -2.53
N LYS A 88 7.22 3.71 -2.62
CA LYS A 88 7.99 3.81 -3.86
C LYS A 88 8.93 2.62 -3.96
N MET A 89 9.11 2.10 -5.17
CA MET A 89 10.14 1.11 -5.47
C MET A 89 11.25 1.80 -6.26
N ASN A 90 12.44 1.86 -5.67
CA ASN A 90 13.66 2.33 -6.33
C ASN A 90 14.54 1.10 -6.58
N ASN A 91 14.57 0.64 -7.84
CA ASN A 91 15.18 -0.64 -8.21
C ASN A 91 14.59 -1.81 -7.39
N LYS A 92 15.33 -2.29 -6.38
CA LYS A 92 14.90 -3.38 -5.48
C LYS A 92 14.65 -2.93 -4.04
N MET A 93 14.73 -1.63 -3.76
CA MET A 93 14.51 -1.07 -2.43
C MET A 93 13.14 -0.39 -2.36
N ALA A 94 12.36 -0.81 -1.37
CA ALA A 94 11.10 -0.19 -1.01
C ALA A 94 11.34 0.97 -0.05
N GLU A 95 10.60 2.07 -0.26
CA GLU A 95 10.65 3.26 0.60
C GLU A 95 9.24 3.77 0.85
N ILE A 96 8.89 4.00 2.12
CA ILE A 96 7.59 4.57 2.48
C ILE A 96 7.64 6.07 2.19
N SER A 97 6.85 6.50 1.21
CA SER A 97 6.76 7.89 0.78
C SER A 97 5.67 8.70 1.50
N LYS A 98 4.57 8.05 1.89
CA LYS A 98 3.51 8.67 2.69
C LYS A 98 2.78 7.61 3.51
N THR A 99 2.29 8.01 4.68
CA THR A 99 1.49 7.16 5.56
C THR A 99 0.25 7.93 5.98
N TRP A 100 -0.90 7.26 5.95
CA TRP A 100 -2.18 7.78 6.42
C TRP A 100 -2.78 6.82 7.45
N GLY A 101 -3.53 7.36 8.40
CA GLY A 101 -4.54 6.60 9.12
C GLY A 101 -5.69 6.23 8.19
N VAL A 102 -6.40 5.14 8.49
CA VAL A 102 -7.64 4.82 7.76
C VAL A 102 -8.73 5.87 8.08
N ASP A 103 -8.66 6.45 9.28
CA ASP A 103 -9.42 7.60 9.75
C ASP A 103 -9.21 8.89 8.92
N ASP A 104 -8.10 9.00 8.17
CA ASP A 104 -7.86 10.15 7.29
C ASP A 104 -8.65 10.07 5.97
N ILE A 105 -9.21 8.90 5.63
CA ILE A 105 -9.89 8.66 4.35
C ILE A 105 -11.33 9.15 4.44
N LYS A 106 -11.61 10.27 3.78
CA LYS A 106 -12.93 10.92 3.76
C LYS A 106 -13.87 10.30 2.73
N ALA A 107 -13.34 9.85 1.59
CA ALA A 107 -14.11 9.19 0.56
C ALA A 107 -13.23 8.26 -0.29
N ILE A 108 -13.86 7.22 -0.83
CA ILE A 108 -13.28 6.31 -1.83
C ILE A 108 -14.21 6.34 -3.04
N GLU A 109 -13.72 6.80 -4.20
CA GLU A 109 -14.50 6.81 -5.44
C GLU A 109 -14.00 5.70 -6.37
N PHE A 110 -14.90 4.82 -6.77
CA PHE A 110 -14.65 3.88 -7.86
C PHE A 110 -15.01 4.54 -9.19
N LYS A 111 -14.06 4.60 -10.14
CA LYS A 111 -14.27 5.27 -11.43
C LYS A 111 -14.45 4.25 -12.55
N GLU A 112 -13.53 3.30 -12.62
CA GLU A 112 -13.49 2.21 -13.60
C GLU A 112 -12.91 0.96 -12.90
N PRO A 113 -13.04 -0.25 -13.48
CA PRO A 113 -12.56 -1.49 -12.86
C PRO A 113 -11.10 -1.44 -12.38
N THR A 114 -10.24 -0.67 -13.04
CA THR A 114 -8.83 -0.50 -12.69
C THR A 114 -8.50 0.88 -12.14
N ARG A 115 -9.48 1.77 -11.95
CA ARG A 115 -9.27 3.16 -11.53
C ARG A 115 -10.13 3.54 -10.35
N PHE A 116 -9.49 4.09 -9.34
CA PHE A 116 -10.16 4.59 -8.15
C PHE A 116 -9.45 5.86 -7.66
N SER A 117 -10.11 6.58 -6.76
CA SER A 117 -9.48 7.70 -6.08
C SER A 117 -9.76 7.70 -4.59
N LEU A 118 -8.80 8.20 -3.83
CA LEU A 118 -8.91 8.39 -2.39
C LEU A 118 -8.94 9.88 -2.08
N HIS A 119 -9.94 10.30 -1.32
CA HIS A 119 -10.04 11.65 -0.79
C HIS A 119 -9.52 11.64 0.64
N LEU A 120 -8.31 12.18 0.81
CA LEU A 120 -7.65 12.33 2.11
C LEU A 120 -7.58 13.82 2.44
N ASN A 121 -6.36 14.35 2.63
CA ASN A 121 -6.09 15.78 2.62
C ASN A 121 -6.15 16.37 1.19
N HIS A 122 -5.85 15.54 0.19
CA HIS A 122 -6.01 15.83 -1.23
C HIS A 122 -6.67 14.63 -1.92
N LYS A 123 -7.17 14.85 -3.13
CA LYS A 123 -7.62 13.78 -4.02
C LYS A 123 -6.42 13.10 -4.68
N TYR A 124 -6.29 11.80 -4.48
CA TYR A 124 -5.27 10.96 -5.11
C TYR A 124 -5.94 10.02 -6.13
N ASP A 125 -5.53 10.11 -7.39
CA ASP A 125 -6.03 9.27 -8.48
C ASP A 125 -5.07 8.12 -8.78
N PHE A 126 -5.58 6.89 -8.73
CA PHE A 126 -4.82 5.67 -8.93
C PHE A 126 -5.38 4.86 -10.10
N THR A 127 -4.47 4.24 -10.85
CA THR A 127 -4.78 3.27 -11.91
C THR A 127 -3.95 2.01 -11.69
N ALA A 128 -4.53 0.83 -11.72
CA ALA A 128 -3.80 -0.44 -11.64
C ALA A 128 -3.91 -1.23 -12.96
N THR A 129 -3.23 -2.38 -13.00
CA THR A 129 -3.23 -3.30 -14.14
C THR A 129 -4.29 -4.40 -14.05
N ASP A 130 -4.69 -4.78 -12.84
CA ASP A 130 -5.62 -5.90 -12.60
C ASP A 130 -6.83 -5.41 -11.79
N ALA A 131 -8.02 -5.50 -12.41
CA ALA A 131 -9.27 -5.04 -11.80
C ALA A 131 -9.67 -5.84 -10.57
N VAL A 132 -9.39 -7.14 -10.54
CA VAL A 132 -9.77 -8.02 -9.43
C VAL A 132 -8.92 -7.72 -8.19
N LEU A 133 -7.63 -7.45 -8.38
CA LEU A 133 -6.75 -7.02 -7.30
C LEU A 133 -7.16 -5.64 -6.75
N VAL A 134 -7.55 -4.71 -7.62
CA VAL A 134 -8.07 -3.40 -7.19
C VAL A 134 -9.36 -3.54 -6.41
N GLU A 135 -10.32 -4.30 -6.93
CA GLU A 135 -11.60 -4.52 -6.28
C GLU A 135 -11.41 -5.10 -4.88
N GLY A 136 -10.63 -6.19 -4.74
CA GLY A 136 -10.35 -6.80 -3.45
C GLY A 136 -9.61 -5.87 -2.49
N PHE A 137 -8.69 -5.04 -3.00
CA PHE A 137 -7.99 -4.04 -2.20
C PHE A 137 -8.94 -2.94 -1.71
N VAL A 138 -9.75 -2.38 -2.60
CA VAL A 138 -10.70 -1.29 -2.30
C VAL A 138 -11.81 -1.77 -1.37
N GLN A 139 -12.36 -2.97 -1.59
CA GLN A 139 -13.37 -3.57 -0.70
C GLN A 139 -12.81 -3.78 0.71
N MET A 140 -11.58 -4.28 0.84
CA MET A 140 -10.93 -4.43 2.14
C MET A 140 -10.73 -3.07 2.83
N LEU A 141 -10.26 -2.07 2.08
CA LEU A 141 -10.04 -0.72 2.62
C LEU A 141 -11.36 -0.09 3.08
N ALA A 142 -12.40 -0.13 2.26
CA ALA A 142 -13.73 0.37 2.59
C ALA A 142 -14.34 -0.36 3.79
N GLY A 143 -14.18 -1.69 3.86
CA GLY A 143 -14.61 -2.47 5.01
C GLY A 143 -13.93 -2.05 6.31
N PHE A 144 -12.65 -1.68 6.25
CA PHE A 144 -11.94 -1.11 7.38
C PHE A 144 -12.38 0.30 7.73
N CYS A 145 -12.60 1.18 6.75
CA CYS A 145 -13.16 2.50 7.00
C CYS A 145 -14.51 2.38 7.71
N ASN A 146 -15.43 1.54 7.23
CA ASN A 146 -16.76 1.40 7.83
C ASN A 146 -16.75 0.80 9.24
N LYS A 147 -15.77 -0.06 9.55
CA LYS A 147 -15.68 -0.73 10.86
C LYS A 147 -15.04 0.14 11.95
N TYR A 148 -14.19 1.08 11.57
CA TYR A 148 -13.36 1.86 12.49
C TYR A 148 -13.46 3.38 12.30
N ALA A 149 -14.42 3.85 11.49
CA ALA A 149 -14.83 5.26 11.40
C ALA A 149 -15.67 5.67 12.61
#